data_AF-A0A1L8FH73-F1
#
_entry.id   AF-A0A1L8FH73-F1
#
_cell.length_a   1.000
_cell.length_b   1.000
_cell.length_c   1.000
_cell.angle_alpha   90.00
_cell.angle_beta   90.00
_cell.angle_gamma   90.00
#
_symmetry.space_group_name_H-M   'P 1'
#
loop_
_entity.id
_entity.type
_entity.pdbx_description
1 polymer ?
#
loop_
_entity_poly.entity_id
_entity_poly.type
_entity_poly.pdbx_seq_one_letter_code
_entity_poly.pdbx_strand_id
1 'polypeptide(L)'
;MNFCHGAHCMIWGTCYMTRGPALVLLLLLFLNKPCLGCNFNYSPLSSTFEVKIAELLKYLPRDYTVSVISNLKPDAHCSDLWMIYFIRKELVRIEGLSGEKLKEQVMFVRREVEFINTECHFNVSEDCRMEKKNVTDFLNMMSLTMNFMRTNNKIKNDFSNCTRIFCEKGASVNDTTQQRKHGATFDYPKDEPTGEGHNSRDHTLPILTSIVSVLILCIVLFVTKMLCNRNTRRPEDLAERQE
;
A
#
# COMPACT_ATOMS: atom_id res chain seq x y z
N MET A 1 -43.42 33.19 -2.63
CA MET A 1 -44.10 33.40 -1.34
C MET A 1 -45.43 32.68 -1.41
N ASN A 2 -45.68 31.82 -0.42
CA ASN A 2 -46.98 31.30 0.03
C ASN A 2 -47.72 30.33 -0.92
N PHE A 3 -48.28 29.20 -0.49
CA PHE A 3 -48.23 28.44 0.77
C PHE A 3 -48.88 27.07 0.46
N CYS A 4 -48.34 25.98 0.99
CA CYS A 4 -48.97 24.66 0.96
C CYS A 4 -50.14 24.59 1.97
N HIS A 5 -51.24 23.92 1.62
CA HIS A 5 -51.94 23.02 2.54
C HIS A 5 -52.89 22.06 1.80
N GLY A 6 -52.72 20.76 2.01
CA GLY A 6 -53.63 19.73 1.49
C GLY A 6 -53.00 18.34 1.60
N ALA A 7 -52.97 17.80 2.81
CA ALA A 7 -52.34 16.54 3.16
C ALA A 7 -53.13 15.33 2.62
N HIS A 8 -52.53 14.56 1.74
CA HIS A 8 -52.79 13.13 1.60
C HIS A 8 -51.45 12.40 1.47
N CYS A 9 -50.95 11.94 2.61
CA CYS A 9 -49.97 10.87 2.67
C CYS A 9 -50.62 9.59 2.11
N MET A 10 -50.11 9.08 1.00
CA MET A 10 -50.06 7.63 0.79
C MET A 10 -48.60 7.21 0.78
N ILE A 11 -48.16 6.81 1.98
CA ILE A 11 -47.03 5.91 2.16
C ILE A 11 -47.51 4.56 1.61
N TRP A 12 -46.93 4.10 0.51
CA TRP A 12 -46.70 2.69 0.18
C TRP A 12 -45.82 2.65 -1.07
N GLY A 13 -44.59 2.18 -0.88
CA GLY A 13 -43.59 2.15 -1.94
C GLY A 13 -42.26 1.66 -1.39
N THR A 14 -42.29 0.41 -0.93
CA THR A 14 -41.18 -0.56 -0.98
C THR A 14 -39.77 0.00 -1.18
N CYS A 15 -38.90 -0.29 -0.20
CA CYS A 15 -37.45 -0.32 -0.35
C CYS A 15 -37.05 -0.95 -1.68
N TYR A 16 -36.78 -0.13 -2.70
CA TYR A 16 -35.91 -0.50 -3.79
C TYR A 16 -34.49 -0.55 -3.19
N MET A 17 -34.15 -1.69 -2.59
CA MET A 17 -32.76 -2.09 -2.46
C MET A 17 -32.22 -2.22 -3.88
N THR A 18 -31.71 -1.10 -4.38
CA THR A 18 -31.08 -0.99 -5.68
C THR A 18 -29.80 -1.83 -5.61
N ARG A 19 -29.91 -3.06 -6.11
CA ARG A 19 -28.78 -3.98 -6.31
C ARG A 19 -27.71 -3.38 -7.24
N GLY A 20 -28.09 -2.38 -8.03
CA GLY A 20 -27.24 -1.62 -8.96
C GLY A 20 -26.14 -0.75 -8.32
N PRO A 21 -26.45 0.29 -7.52
CA PRO A 21 -25.45 1.16 -6.90
C PRO A 21 -24.55 0.42 -5.92
N ALA A 22 -25.03 -0.61 -5.21
CA ALA A 22 -24.17 -1.43 -4.37
C ALA A 22 -23.13 -2.19 -5.20
N LEU A 23 -23.52 -2.75 -6.35
CA LEU A 23 -22.62 -3.49 -7.23
C LEU A 23 -21.67 -2.56 -8.00
N VAL A 24 -22.13 -1.38 -8.40
CA VAL A 24 -21.29 -0.32 -8.99
C VAL A 24 -20.30 0.24 -7.97
N LEU A 25 -20.72 0.46 -6.71
CA LEU A 25 -19.82 0.88 -5.62
C LEU A 25 -18.80 -0.21 -5.31
N LEU A 26 -19.21 -1.48 -5.27
CA LEU A 26 -18.32 -2.61 -5.06
C LEU A 26 -17.34 -2.76 -6.23
N LEU A 27 -17.80 -2.56 -7.48
CA LEU A 27 -16.94 -2.53 -8.66
C LEU A 27 -15.95 -1.36 -8.57
N LEU A 28 -16.40 -0.16 -8.21
CA LEU A 28 -15.57 1.02 -8.00
C LEU A 28 -14.55 0.80 -6.89
N LEU A 29 -14.88 0.11 -5.81
CA LEU A 29 -13.93 -0.25 -4.74
C LEU A 29 -12.91 -1.31 -5.21
N PHE A 30 -13.33 -2.29 -6.00
CA PHE A 30 -12.44 -3.28 -6.61
C PHE A 30 -11.51 -2.66 -7.66
N LEU A 31 -12.00 -1.65 -8.39
CA LEU A 31 -11.28 -0.96 -9.45
C LEU A 31 -10.43 0.22 -8.94
N ASN A 32 -10.84 0.88 -7.86
CA ASN A 32 -10.07 1.88 -7.13
C ASN A 32 -9.10 1.22 -6.14
N LYS A 33 -8.62 0.01 -6.41
CA LYS A 33 -7.43 -0.53 -5.75
C LYS A 33 -6.31 0.49 -6.01
N PRO A 34 -5.96 1.36 -5.05
CA PRO A 34 -5.03 2.45 -5.30
C PRO A 34 -3.69 1.81 -5.62
N CYS A 35 -3.19 1.97 -6.85
CA CYS A 35 -1.88 1.49 -7.35
C CYS A 35 -1.23 0.45 -6.40
N LEU A 36 -1.88 -0.72 -6.23
CA LEU A 36 -1.60 -1.62 -5.10
C LEU A 36 -0.37 -2.49 -5.35
N GLY A 37 0.24 -2.32 -6.52
CA GLY A 37 1.49 -2.96 -6.88
C GLY A 37 2.66 -2.14 -6.34
N CYS A 38 3.64 -2.83 -5.76
CA CYS A 38 4.94 -2.29 -5.44
C CYS A 38 5.92 -2.99 -6.38
N ASN A 39 6.29 -2.33 -7.48
CA ASN A 39 7.15 -2.90 -8.51
C ASN A 39 7.98 -1.80 -9.16
N PHE A 40 9.20 -2.13 -9.57
CA PHE A 40 10.21 -1.20 -10.03
C PHE A 40 10.73 -1.61 -11.41
N ASN A 41 10.43 -0.83 -12.44
CA ASN A 41 10.90 -1.07 -13.81
C ASN A 41 12.45 -1.00 -13.90
N TYR A 42 13.04 -0.09 -13.13
CA TYR A 42 14.47 0.15 -13.01
C TYR A 42 14.91 -0.04 -11.57
N SER A 43 16.19 -0.30 -11.33
CA SER A 43 16.71 -0.37 -9.96
C SER A 43 16.69 1.05 -9.35
N PRO A 44 15.92 1.30 -8.28
CA PRO A 44 15.80 2.63 -7.69
C PRO A 44 16.97 2.95 -6.74
N LEU A 45 17.82 1.97 -6.42
CA LEU A 45 18.97 2.12 -5.53
C LEU A 45 20.21 2.55 -6.32
N SER A 46 20.84 3.67 -5.94
CA SER A 46 22.07 4.11 -6.60
C SER A 46 23.24 3.16 -6.33
N SER A 47 24.33 3.30 -7.08
CA SER A 47 25.60 2.61 -6.79
C SER A 47 26.42 3.28 -5.67
N THR A 48 25.98 4.44 -5.19
CA THR A 48 26.78 5.33 -4.32
C THR A 48 26.21 5.51 -2.92
N PHE A 49 25.13 4.80 -2.56
CA PHE A 49 24.48 4.99 -1.27
C PHE A 49 25.42 4.72 -0.09
N GLU A 50 26.36 3.78 -0.19
CA GLU A 50 27.30 3.47 0.89
C GLU A 50 28.16 4.69 1.24
N VAL A 51 28.61 5.44 0.23
CA VAL A 51 29.38 6.67 0.41
C VAL A 51 28.52 7.72 1.12
N LYS A 52 27.25 7.84 0.75
CA LYS A 52 26.30 8.79 1.39
C LYS A 52 26.04 8.42 2.86
N ILE A 53 25.87 7.13 3.16
CA ILE A 53 25.70 6.62 4.53
C ILE A 53 26.96 6.89 5.36
N ALA A 54 28.14 6.60 4.80
CA ALA A 54 29.42 6.86 5.46
C ALA A 54 29.66 8.35 5.72
N GLU A 55 29.22 9.22 4.81
CA GLU A 55 29.28 10.67 5.01
C GLU A 55 28.34 11.11 6.13
N LEU A 56 27.08 10.65 6.15
CA LEU A 56 26.11 10.95 7.20
C LEU A 56 26.62 10.57 8.61
N LEU A 57 27.30 9.43 8.74
CA LEU A 57 27.86 8.98 10.02
C LEU A 57 28.84 10.00 10.65
N LYS A 58 29.53 10.82 9.84
CA LYS A 58 30.46 11.85 10.32
C LYS A 58 29.75 13.00 11.04
N TYR A 59 28.45 13.17 10.81
CA TYR A 59 27.64 14.26 11.37
C TYR A 59 26.82 13.86 12.59
N LEU A 60 26.79 12.57 12.92
CA LEU A 60 25.96 12.03 13.99
C LEU A 60 26.82 11.61 15.19
N PRO A 61 26.48 12.04 16.42
CA PRO A 61 27.08 11.50 17.62
C PRO A 61 26.88 9.98 17.70
N ARG A 62 27.89 9.22 18.15
CA ARG A 62 27.82 7.75 18.19
C ARG A 62 26.75 7.22 19.13
N ASP A 63 26.45 7.96 20.19
CA ASP A 63 25.41 7.70 21.19
C ASP A 63 24.03 8.22 20.77
N TYR A 64 23.91 8.86 19.60
CA TYR A 64 22.62 9.28 19.07
C TYR A 64 21.70 8.07 18.94
N THR A 65 20.55 8.15 19.58
CA THR A 65 19.61 7.05 19.68
C THR A 65 18.49 7.20 18.65
N VAL A 66 18.24 6.12 17.92
CA VAL A 66 17.25 6.02 16.84
C VAL A 66 16.21 4.95 17.14
N SER A 67 15.06 5.05 16.47
CA SER A 67 13.95 4.11 16.57
C SER A 67 14.03 3.08 15.45
N VAL A 68 14.15 1.80 15.79
CA VAL A 68 14.24 0.69 14.82
C VAL A 68 13.13 -0.32 15.08
N ILE A 69 12.58 -0.94 14.04
CA ILE A 69 11.58 -2.01 14.20
C ILE A 69 12.21 -3.24 14.88
N SER A 70 11.57 -3.79 15.92
CA SER A 70 12.14 -4.89 16.71
C SER A 70 11.49 -6.26 16.48
N ASN A 71 10.24 -6.28 16.04
CA ASN A 71 9.43 -7.50 15.90
C ASN A 71 8.86 -7.66 14.49
N LEU A 72 9.59 -7.23 13.47
CA LEU A 72 9.17 -7.43 12.08
C LEU A 72 9.01 -8.93 11.80
N LYS A 73 7.87 -9.35 11.24
CA LYS A 73 7.64 -10.76 10.91
C LYS A 73 8.65 -11.17 9.82
N PRO A 74 9.37 -12.29 10.00
CA PRO A 74 10.29 -12.77 8.98
C PRO A 74 9.52 -13.25 7.74
N ASP A 75 9.95 -12.78 6.58
CA ASP A 75 9.45 -13.11 5.26
C ASP A 75 10.61 -13.04 4.25
N ALA A 76 10.89 -14.14 3.57
CA ALA A 76 12.05 -14.24 2.67
C ALA A 76 12.00 -13.26 1.48
N HIS A 77 10.80 -12.82 1.11
CA HIS A 77 10.58 -11.93 -0.02
C HIS A 77 10.43 -10.48 0.43
N CYS A 78 9.60 -10.22 1.43
CA CYS A 78 9.15 -8.87 1.79
C CYS A 78 9.95 -8.19 2.91
N SER A 79 10.62 -8.93 3.80
CA SER A 79 11.20 -8.33 5.02
C SER A 79 12.20 -7.21 4.75
N ASP A 80 13.08 -7.36 3.75
CA ASP A 80 14.07 -6.33 3.42
C ASP A 80 13.42 -5.06 2.87
N LEU A 81 12.37 -5.21 2.05
CA LEU A 81 11.60 -4.09 1.54
C LEU A 81 10.86 -3.35 2.68
N TRP A 82 10.27 -4.10 3.60
CA TRP A 82 9.66 -3.53 4.81
C TRP A 82 10.70 -2.82 5.69
N MET A 83 11.90 -3.37 5.78
CA MET A 83 12.99 -2.72 6.50
C MET A 83 13.38 -1.38 5.85
N ILE A 84 13.45 -1.31 4.51
CA ILE A 84 13.65 -0.03 3.78
C ILE A 84 12.57 1.00 4.13
N TYR A 85 11.31 0.59 4.25
CA TYR A 85 10.22 1.48 4.69
C TYR A 85 10.48 2.08 6.08
N PHE A 86 10.85 1.25 7.06
CA PHE A 86 11.15 1.74 8.42
C PHE A 86 12.43 2.60 8.47
N ILE A 87 13.46 2.24 7.71
CA ILE A 87 14.67 3.07 7.53
C ILE A 87 14.29 4.47 7.04
N ARG A 88 13.47 4.56 5.99
CA ARG A 88 13.03 5.85 5.45
C ARG A 88 12.24 6.66 6.49
N LYS A 89 11.35 6.01 7.26
CA LYS A 89 10.58 6.70 8.32
C LYS A 89 11.50 7.30 9.37
N GLU A 90 12.52 6.56 9.79
CA GLU A 90 13.48 7.05 10.77
C GLU A 90 14.36 8.17 10.20
N LEU A 91 14.80 8.08 8.94
CA LEU A 91 15.53 9.18 8.28
C LEU A 91 14.70 10.47 8.22
N VAL A 92 13.40 10.39 7.94
CA VAL A 92 12.51 11.57 8.01
C VAL A 92 12.45 12.15 9.42
N ARG A 93 12.39 11.30 10.45
CA ARG A 93 12.40 11.75 11.84
C ARG A 93 13.72 12.47 12.17
N ILE A 94 14.86 11.89 11.79
CA ILE A 94 16.18 12.49 12.01
C ILE A 94 16.26 13.84 11.28
N GLU A 95 15.84 13.90 10.01
CA GLU A 95 15.83 15.14 9.22
C GLU A 95 15.01 16.24 9.90
N GLY A 96 13.82 15.92 10.41
CA GLY A 96 12.93 16.87 11.07
C GLY A 96 13.47 17.42 12.40
N LEU A 97 14.42 16.74 13.02
CA LEU A 97 15.06 17.15 14.27
C LEU A 97 16.47 17.72 14.06
N SER A 98 16.93 17.80 12.81
CA SER A 98 18.30 18.19 12.48
C SER A 98 18.44 19.69 12.25
N GLY A 99 19.57 20.25 12.68
CA GLY A 99 20.05 21.55 12.19
C GLY A 99 20.44 21.48 10.71
N GLU A 100 20.60 22.63 10.06
CA GLU A 100 20.75 22.77 8.61
C GLU A 100 21.77 21.80 7.97
N LYS A 101 23.00 21.75 8.52
CA LYS A 101 24.07 20.91 7.96
C LYS A 101 23.77 19.41 8.06
N LEU A 102 23.28 18.93 9.21
CA LEU A 102 22.91 17.51 9.37
C LEU A 102 21.68 17.18 8.52
N LYS A 103 20.71 18.09 8.45
CA LYS A 103 19.51 17.94 7.64
C LYS A 103 19.87 17.65 6.18
N GLU A 104 20.80 18.41 5.61
CA GLU A 104 21.28 18.19 4.24
C GLU A 104 21.85 16.79 4.04
N GLN A 105 22.69 16.31 4.96
CA GLN A 105 23.28 14.97 4.88
C GLN A 105 22.22 13.87 5.00
N VAL A 106 21.27 14.04 5.91
CA VAL A 106 20.14 13.10 6.06
C VAL A 106 19.28 13.09 4.80
N MET A 107 19.04 14.25 4.16
CA MET A 107 18.31 14.31 2.89
C MET A 107 18.98 13.50 1.79
N PHE A 108 20.32 13.57 1.66
CA PHE A 108 21.03 12.79 0.62
C PHE A 108 20.84 11.30 0.80
N VAL A 109 20.91 10.81 2.04
CA VAL A 109 20.69 9.40 2.38
C VAL A 109 19.21 9.02 2.23
N ARG A 110 18.28 9.86 2.68
CA ARG A 110 16.84 9.61 2.53
C ARG A 110 16.42 9.47 1.09
N ARG A 111 16.97 10.28 0.17
CA ARG A 111 16.64 10.20 -1.26
C ARG A 111 16.92 8.83 -1.87
N GLU A 112 17.92 8.09 -1.38
CA GLU A 112 18.23 6.73 -1.83
C GLU A 112 17.09 5.73 -1.56
N VAL A 113 16.24 6.02 -0.58
CA VAL A 113 15.12 5.17 -0.17
C VAL A 113 13.77 5.87 -0.32
N GLU A 114 13.72 7.02 -0.99
CA GLU A 114 12.47 7.80 -1.13
C GLU A 114 11.44 7.06 -1.99
N PHE A 115 11.90 6.27 -2.96
CA PHE A 115 11.08 5.45 -3.86
C PHE A 115 10.05 4.59 -3.11
N ILE A 116 10.39 4.14 -1.90
CA ILE A 116 9.53 3.24 -1.11
C ILE A 116 8.19 3.88 -0.75
N ASN A 117 8.13 5.22 -0.70
CA ASN A 117 6.91 5.97 -0.39
C ASN A 117 6.21 6.52 -1.64
N THR A 118 6.91 6.65 -2.76
CA THR A 118 6.32 7.11 -4.03
C THR A 118 5.68 5.97 -4.81
N GLU A 119 6.31 4.79 -4.79
CA GLU A 119 5.90 3.63 -5.58
C GLU A 119 5.04 2.63 -4.80
N CYS A 120 5.17 2.59 -3.46
CA CYS A 120 4.56 1.54 -2.65
C CYS A 120 3.65 2.10 -1.55
N HIS A 121 2.43 1.61 -1.49
CA HIS A 121 1.42 2.01 -0.51
C HIS A 121 1.35 1.00 0.63
N PHE A 122 2.17 1.20 1.68
CA PHE A 122 2.23 0.28 2.81
C PHE A 122 1.10 0.48 3.82
N ASN A 123 0.54 -0.63 4.28
CA ASN A 123 -0.30 -0.70 5.47
C ASN A 123 0.45 -1.47 6.57
N VAL A 124 0.67 -0.83 7.72
CA VAL A 124 1.48 -1.38 8.82
C VAL A 124 0.58 -1.98 9.89
N SER A 125 0.86 -3.21 10.31
CA SER A 125 0.15 -3.84 11.44
C SER A 125 0.33 -3.04 12.73
N GLU A 126 -0.73 -2.95 13.54
CA GLU A 126 -0.70 -2.31 14.87
C GLU A 126 0.21 -3.04 15.86
N ASP A 127 0.57 -4.30 15.58
CA ASP A 127 1.46 -5.11 16.42
C ASP A 127 2.94 -4.66 16.35
N CYS A 128 3.30 -3.78 15.42
CA CYS A 128 4.69 -3.37 15.20
C CYS A 128 5.23 -2.50 16.33
N ARG A 129 6.38 -2.91 16.88
CA ARG A 129 7.04 -2.25 18.01
C ARG A 129 8.40 -1.73 17.59
N MET A 130 8.69 -0.51 18.03
CA MET A 130 9.99 0.11 17.82
C MET A 130 10.84 -0.04 19.08
N GLU A 131 12.12 -0.29 18.90
CA GLU A 131 13.13 -0.27 19.95
C GLU A 131 14.17 0.83 19.70
N LYS A 132 14.92 1.16 20.74
CA LYS A 132 15.98 2.16 20.67
C LYS A 132 17.31 1.47 20.37
N LYS A 133 17.99 1.93 19.33
CA LYS A 133 19.36 1.52 19.00
C LYS A 133 20.25 2.74 18.83
N ASN A 134 21.56 2.53 18.90
CA ASN A 134 22.51 3.56 18.51
C ASN A 134 22.44 3.77 16.98
N VAL A 135 22.86 4.94 16.53
CA VAL A 135 22.80 5.33 15.12
C VAL A 135 23.76 4.54 14.24
N THR A 136 24.85 4.02 14.81
CA THR A 136 25.83 3.22 14.08
C THR A 136 25.22 1.89 13.64
N ASP A 137 24.51 1.21 14.54
CA ASP A 137 23.78 -0.04 14.26
C ASP A 137 22.68 0.17 13.23
N PHE A 138 21.96 1.29 13.32
CA PHE A 138 20.94 1.65 12.33
C PHE A 138 21.52 1.89 10.93
N LEU A 139 22.60 2.66 10.82
CA LEU A 139 23.24 2.92 9.53
C LEU A 139 23.91 1.67 8.94
N ASN A 140 24.47 0.81 9.78
CA ASN A 140 24.98 -0.50 9.37
C ASN A 140 23.85 -1.41 8.86
N MET A 141 22.74 -1.49 9.60
CA MET A 141 21.54 -2.23 9.18
C MET A 141 21.02 -1.71 7.83
N MET A 142 20.93 -0.39 7.67
CA MET A 142 20.53 0.24 6.41
C MET A 142 21.44 -0.18 5.26
N SER A 143 22.76 -0.08 5.43
CA SER A 143 23.74 -0.45 4.39
C SER A 143 23.59 -1.92 4.00
N LEU A 144 23.43 -2.82 4.98
CA LEU A 144 23.24 -4.25 4.74
C LEU A 144 21.94 -4.54 3.97
N THR A 145 20.82 -3.97 4.42
CA THR A 145 19.51 -4.13 3.76
C THR A 145 19.55 -3.62 2.32
N MET A 146 20.14 -2.45 2.08
CA MET A 146 20.23 -1.86 0.74
C MET A 146 21.16 -2.66 -0.18
N ASN A 147 22.31 -3.12 0.32
CA ASN A 147 23.20 -4.00 -0.44
C ASN A 147 22.53 -5.31 -0.83
N PHE A 148 21.81 -5.91 0.11
CA PHE A 148 21.09 -7.15 -0.14
C PHE A 148 20.00 -6.97 -1.21
N MET A 149 19.24 -5.86 -1.16
CA MET A 149 18.22 -5.55 -2.15
C MET A 149 18.81 -5.18 -3.53
N ARG A 150 19.98 -4.56 -3.56
CA ARG A 150 20.70 -4.25 -4.80
C ARG A 150 21.32 -5.50 -5.43
N THR A 151 21.84 -6.42 -4.63
CA THR A 151 22.50 -7.63 -5.09
C THR A 151 21.56 -8.46 -5.95
N ASN A 152 22.05 -8.93 -7.11
CA ASN A 152 21.27 -9.66 -8.10
C ASN A 152 19.98 -8.95 -8.56
N ASN A 153 19.90 -7.63 -8.38
CA ASN A 153 18.71 -6.82 -8.65
C ASN A 153 17.43 -7.32 -7.94
N LYS A 154 17.54 -7.84 -6.70
CA LYS A 154 16.35 -8.29 -5.91
C LYS A 154 15.27 -7.21 -5.82
N ILE A 155 15.67 -5.94 -5.75
CA ILE A 155 14.77 -4.78 -5.75
C ILE A 155 13.87 -4.67 -6.99
N LYS A 156 14.15 -5.38 -8.09
CA LYS A 156 13.28 -5.41 -9.28
C LYS A 156 12.22 -6.51 -9.25
N ASN A 157 12.16 -7.32 -8.21
CA ASN A 157 11.12 -8.34 -8.09
C ASN A 157 9.74 -7.69 -7.92
N ASP A 158 8.69 -8.47 -8.16
CA ASP A 158 7.32 -8.04 -7.87
C ASP A 158 7.04 -8.10 -6.37
N PHE A 159 6.80 -6.93 -5.76
CA PHE A 159 6.46 -6.78 -4.34
C PHE A 159 5.00 -6.38 -4.12
N SER A 160 4.11 -6.59 -5.10
CA SER A 160 2.68 -6.30 -4.97
C SER A 160 2.05 -6.95 -3.73
N ASN A 161 2.52 -8.15 -3.35
CA ASN A 161 2.06 -8.87 -2.15
C ASN A 161 2.71 -8.39 -0.83
N CYS A 162 3.67 -7.48 -0.90
CA CYS A 162 4.38 -6.96 0.27
C CYS A 162 3.81 -5.62 0.79
N THR A 163 2.70 -5.11 0.24
CA THR A 163 2.12 -3.83 0.67
C THR A 163 1.52 -3.86 2.07
N ARG A 164 1.37 -5.03 2.70
CA ARG A 164 0.97 -5.14 4.11
C ARG A 164 2.15 -5.61 4.95
N ILE A 165 2.59 -4.77 5.90
CA ILE A 165 3.69 -5.06 6.80
C ILE A 165 3.15 -5.78 8.03
N PHE A 166 3.71 -6.96 8.33
CA PHE A 166 3.36 -7.76 9.49
C PHE A 166 4.46 -7.73 10.54
N CYS A 167 4.06 -7.73 11.80
CA CYS A 167 4.95 -7.86 12.94
C CYS A 167 4.49 -9.02 13.81
N GLU A 168 5.42 -9.67 14.50
CA GLU A 168 5.11 -10.74 15.43
C GLU A 168 4.37 -10.15 16.64
N LYS A 169 3.24 -10.77 17.00
CA LYS A 169 2.59 -10.45 18.26
C LYS A 169 3.55 -10.85 19.37
N GLY A 170 3.94 -9.86 20.18
CA GLY A 170 4.71 -10.15 21.38
C GLY A 170 3.97 -11.21 22.18
N ALA A 171 4.66 -12.30 22.55
CA ALA A 171 4.06 -13.33 23.39
C ALA A 171 3.48 -12.65 24.62
N SER A 172 2.15 -12.65 24.75
CA SER A 172 1.53 -12.34 26.02
C SER A 172 2.05 -13.39 26.98
N VAL A 173 2.83 -12.97 27.97
CA VAL A 173 3.15 -13.83 29.11
C VAL A 173 1.80 -14.30 29.66
N ASN A 174 1.57 -15.61 29.56
CA ASN A 174 0.34 -16.36 29.84
C ASN A 174 -0.66 -16.45 28.67
N ASP A 175 -0.52 -17.50 27.85
CA ASP A 175 -1.64 -18.44 27.72
C ASP A 175 -1.12 -19.85 27.37
N THR A 176 -0.80 -20.59 28.42
CA THR A 176 -0.65 -22.04 28.34
C THR A 176 -2.06 -22.61 28.31
N THR A 177 -2.33 -23.48 27.34
CA THR A 177 -3.26 -24.63 27.39
C THR A 177 -4.43 -24.58 26.40
N GLN A 178 -4.40 -25.57 25.49
CA GLN A 178 -5.53 -26.22 24.81
C GLN A 178 -6.33 -25.44 23.77
N GLN A 179 -6.21 -25.89 22.52
CA GLN A 179 -7.33 -26.50 21.79
C GLN A 179 -6.75 -27.39 20.67
N ARG A 180 -6.59 -28.70 20.96
CA ARG A 180 -7.47 -29.77 20.47
C ARG A 180 -7.84 -29.63 18.99
N LYS A 181 -7.10 -30.38 18.16
CA LYS A 181 -7.55 -30.93 16.89
C LYS A 181 -8.91 -31.62 17.10
N HIS A 182 -9.95 -31.13 16.45
CA HIS A 182 -11.11 -31.91 16.04
C HIS A 182 -11.29 -31.68 14.54
N GLY A 183 -11.10 -32.74 13.76
CA GLY A 183 -11.52 -32.78 12.38
C GLY A 183 -13.03 -32.98 12.30
N ALA A 184 -13.64 -32.37 11.30
CA ALA A 184 -14.95 -32.75 10.82
C ALA A 184 -15.03 -32.40 9.33
N THR A 185 -15.11 -33.47 8.54
CA THR A 185 -15.56 -33.55 7.16
C THR A 185 -16.84 -32.74 6.95
N PHE A 186 -16.89 -31.90 5.92
CA PHE A 186 -18.13 -31.29 5.45
C PHE A 186 -18.53 -31.94 4.12
N ASP A 187 -19.62 -32.68 4.21
CA ASP A 187 -20.34 -33.37 3.14
C ASP A 187 -21.18 -32.35 2.35
N TYR A 188 -21.24 -32.49 1.03
CA TYR A 188 -22.04 -31.66 0.13
C TYR A 188 -23.46 -32.21 0.03
N PRO A 189 -24.51 -31.36 0.11
CA PRO A 189 -25.80 -31.70 -0.48
C PRO A 189 -25.92 -31.13 -1.89
N LYS A 190 -26.11 -32.06 -2.82
CA LYS A 190 -26.55 -31.89 -4.21
C LYS A 190 -28.08 -31.81 -4.15
N ASP A 191 -28.70 -30.80 -4.79
CA ASP A 191 -30.10 -30.87 -5.21
C ASP A 191 -30.35 -29.92 -6.39
N GLU A 192 -30.64 -30.53 -7.55
CA GLU A 192 -31.50 -30.05 -8.63
C GLU A 192 -32.64 -31.08 -8.68
N PRO A 193 -33.91 -30.77 -9.02
CA PRO A 193 -34.19 -30.47 -10.44
C PRO A 193 -35.41 -29.56 -10.75
N THR A 194 -35.46 -29.19 -12.03
CA THR A 194 -36.63 -29.02 -12.90
C THR A 194 -37.55 -27.81 -12.77
N GLY A 195 -37.79 -27.16 -13.92
CA GLY A 195 -39.04 -26.44 -14.19
C GLY A 195 -38.89 -25.35 -15.24
N GLU A 196 -39.03 -25.73 -16.52
CA GLU A 196 -39.19 -24.81 -17.65
C GLU A 196 -40.39 -23.86 -17.47
N GLY A 197 -40.24 -22.64 -18.02
CA GLY A 197 -41.33 -21.68 -18.13
C GLY A 197 -40.93 -20.51 -19.01
N HIS A 198 -41.08 -20.67 -20.33
CA HIS A 198 -41.06 -19.57 -21.29
C HIS A 198 -42.08 -18.50 -20.89
N ASN A 199 -41.66 -17.23 -20.87
CA ASN A 199 -42.43 -16.20 -21.59
C ASN A 199 -41.61 -14.95 -21.87
N SER A 200 -41.55 -14.65 -23.17
CA SER A 200 -41.07 -13.43 -23.79
C SER A 200 -41.93 -12.23 -23.35
N ARG A 201 -41.29 -11.15 -22.90
CA ARG A 201 -41.81 -9.79 -23.08
C ARG A 201 -40.64 -8.83 -23.31
N ASP A 202 -40.62 -8.30 -24.53
CA ASP A 202 -39.90 -7.11 -24.95
C ASP A 202 -40.00 -5.98 -23.94
N HIS A 203 -38.88 -5.40 -23.55
CA HIS A 203 -38.79 -3.97 -23.25
C HIS A 203 -37.45 -3.41 -23.71
N THR A 204 -37.56 -2.64 -24.78
CA THR A 204 -36.52 -1.87 -25.46
C THR A 204 -36.10 -0.66 -24.60
N LEU A 205 -34.78 -0.46 -24.47
CA LEU A 205 -34.04 0.69 -23.92
C LEU A 205 -34.21 1.04 -22.42
N PRO A 206 -33.07 1.14 -21.69
CA PRO A 206 -32.33 2.39 -21.66
C PRO A 206 -30.82 2.16 -21.89
N ILE A 207 -30.41 2.04 -23.16
CA ILE A 207 -29.02 1.78 -23.54
C ILE A 207 -28.15 3.05 -23.36
N LEU A 208 -28.74 4.26 -23.41
CA LEU A 208 -27.96 5.51 -23.34
C LEU A 208 -27.44 5.87 -21.94
N THR A 209 -28.15 5.55 -20.85
CA THR A 209 -27.69 5.89 -19.48
C THR A 209 -26.60 4.93 -18.98
N SER A 210 -26.60 3.69 -19.49
CA SER A 210 -25.55 2.70 -19.23
C SER A 210 -24.23 3.08 -19.89
N ILE A 211 -24.26 3.51 -21.17
CA ILE A 211 -23.06 3.88 -21.92
C ILE A 211 -22.33 5.06 -21.28
N VAL A 212 -23.06 6.10 -20.83
CA VAL A 212 -22.45 7.26 -20.16
C VAL A 212 -21.80 6.85 -18.84
N SER A 213 -22.44 5.97 -18.07
CA SER A 213 -21.91 5.45 -16.81
C SER A 213 -20.65 4.59 -17.02
N VAL A 214 -20.66 3.75 -18.06
CA VAL A 214 -19.50 2.93 -18.45
C VAL A 214 -18.37 3.80 -18.98
N LEU A 215 -18.66 4.84 -19.78
CA LEU A 215 -17.66 5.79 -20.26
C LEU A 215 -17.03 6.58 -19.12
N ILE A 216 -17.84 7.08 -18.17
CA ILE A 216 -17.33 7.76 -16.97
C ILE A 216 -16.45 6.82 -16.16
N LEU A 217 -16.87 5.57 -15.96
CA LEU A 217 -16.05 4.56 -15.30
C LEU A 217 -14.73 4.33 -16.05
N CYS A 218 -14.76 4.10 -17.37
CA CYS A 218 -13.58 3.93 -18.21
C CYS A 218 -12.63 5.14 -18.14
N ILE A 219 -13.17 6.37 -18.13
CA ILE A 219 -12.38 7.60 -17.97
C ILE A 219 -11.73 7.63 -16.59
N VAL A 220 -12.48 7.33 -15.51
CA VAL A 220 -11.93 7.28 -14.15
C VAL A 220 -10.82 6.23 -14.04
N LEU A 221 -11.00 5.04 -14.64
CA LEU A 221 -9.97 3.99 -14.68
C LEU A 221 -8.74 4.40 -15.50
N PHE A 222 -8.97 5.06 -16.63
CA PHE A 222 -7.89 5.55 -17.48
C PHE A 222 -7.09 6.65 -16.78
N VAL A 223 -7.77 7.57 -16.10
CA VAL A 223 -7.16 8.65 -15.32
C VAL A 223 -6.41 8.11 -14.11
N THR A 224 -6.97 7.17 -13.33
CA THR A 224 -6.25 6.55 -12.20
C THR A 224 -5.03 5.76 -12.67
N LYS A 225 -5.14 4.99 -13.75
CA LYS A 225 -4.01 4.26 -14.34
C LYS A 225 -2.94 5.22 -14.91
N MET A 226 -3.36 6.31 -15.54
CA MET A 226 -2.47 7.39 -15.98
C MET A 226 -1.79 8.07 -14.80
N LEU A 227 -2.49 8.34 -13.69
CA LEU A 227 -1.89 8.94 -12.50
C LEU A 227 -0.88 7.99 -11.85
N CYS A 228 -1.16 6.68 -11.78
CA CYS A 228 -0.17 5.69 -11.34
C CYS A 228 1.05 5.66 -12.29
N ASN A 229 0.84 5.73 -13.61
CA ASN A 229 1.90 5.64 -14.62
C ASN A 229 2.63 6.97 -14.91
N ARG A 230 2.09 8.12 -14.49
CA ARG A 230 2.73 9.43 -14.69
C ARG A 230 3.65 9.78 -13.52
N ASN A 231 3.44 9.17 -12.36
CA ASN A 231 4.35 9.28 -11.22
C ASN A 231 5.69 8.55 -11.47
N THR A 232 5.69 7.51 -12.32
CA THR A 232 6.91 6.75 -12.70
C THR A 232 7.80 7.44 -13.75
N ARG A 233 7.41 8.60 -14.32
CA ARG A 233 8.13 9.26 -15.42
C ARG A 233 8.82 10.58 -15.09
N ARG A 234 8.77 11.08 -13.84
CA ARG A 234 9.12 12.49 -13.55
C ARG A 234 10.46 12.74 -12.82
N PRO A 235 11.58 12.13 -13.21
CA PRO A 235 12.76 12.99 -13.28
C PRO A 235 13.72 12.61 -14.41
N GLU A 236 13.36 12.89 -15.67
CA GLU A 236 14.35 12.93 -16.76
C GLU A 236 14.29 14.20 -17.62
N ASP A 237 13.29 15.08 -17.48
CA ASP A 237 13.23 16.32 -18.29
C ASP A 237 14.07 17.50 -17.75
N LEU A 238 14.96 17.28 -16.78
CA LEU A 238 15.81 18.34 -16.20
C LEU A 238 17.30 17.99 -16.08
N ALA A 239 17.72 16.78 -16.46
CA ALA A 239 19.14 16.38 -16.39
C ALA A 239 19.88 16.48 -17.74
N GLU A 240 19.20 16.63 -18.87
CA GLU A 240 19.84 16.66 -20.20
C GLU A 240 20.05 18.09 -20.73
N ARG A 241 20.21 19.09 -19.84
CA ARG A 241 20.54 20.47 -20.25
C ARG A 241 21.68 21.12 -19.46
N GLN A 242 22.43 20.36 -18.67
CA GLN A 242 23.69 20.80 -18.06
C GLN A 242 24.62 19.59 -17.86
N GLU A 243 25.24 19.14 -18.95
CA GLU A 243 26.67 18.72 -19.06
C GLU A 243 26.95 18.15 -20.45
#